data_AF-A0A732E595-F1
#
_entry.id   AF-A0A732E595-F1
#
_cell.length_a   1.000
_cell.length_b   1.000
_cell.length_c   1.000
_cell.angle_alpha   90.00
_cell.angle_beta   90.00
_cell.angle_gamma   90.00
#
_symmetry.space_group_name_H-M   'P 1'
#
loop_
_entity.id
_entity.type
_entity.pdbx_description
1 polymer ?
#
loop_
_entity_poly.entity_id
_entity_poly.type
_entity_poly.pdbx_seq_one_letter_code
_entity_poly.pdbx_strand_id
1 'polypeptide(L)' 'MATKKYELTKEYFFHGEFWHQLDDNKGRFSARIEYSPYHGLILDYCISDSESPRTCEILYGVLNTG' A
#
# COMPACT_ATOMS: atom_id res chain seq x y z
N MET A 1 -3.79 -17.71 -10.52
CA MET A 1 -2.90 -16.72 -9.87
C MET A 1 -2.37 -17.34 -8.60
N ALA A 2 -1.06 -17.59 -8.51
CA ALA A 2 -0.46 -18.16 -7.31
C ALA A 2 -0.48 -17.09 -6.21
N THR A 3 -1.26 -17.31 -5.16
CA THR A 3 -1.23 -16.49 -3.95
C THR A 3 0.13 -16.74 -3.28
N LYS A 4 1.13 -15.90 -3.59
CA LYS A 4 2.38 -15.89 -2.83
C LYS A 4 2.02 -15.58 -1.38
N LYS A 5 2.17 -16.58 -0.51
CA LYS A 5 2.01 -16.40 0.93
C LYS A 5 3.31 -15.79 1.45
N TYR A 6 3.21 -14.58 1.99
CA TYR A 6 4.32 -13.92 2.67
C TYR A 6 4.43 -14.47 4.10
N GLU A 7 5.65 -14.80 4.52
CA GLU A 7 5.94 -15.37 5.84
C GLU A 7 5.93 -14.25 6.89
N LEU A 8 5.16 -14.42 7.97
CA LEU A 8 5.00 -13.39 9.00
C LEU A 8 6.30 -13.01 9.72
N THR A 9 7.35 -13.84 9.66
CA THR A 9 8.64 -13.61 10.31
C THR A 9 9.65 -12.87 9.43
N LYS A 10 9.32 -12.59 8.17
CA LYS A 10 10.20 -11.93 7.22
C LYS A 10 9.78 -10.49 6.98
N GLU A 11 10.73 -9.69 6.58
CA GLU A 11 10.50 -8.30 6.18
C GLU A 11 10.21 -8.23 4.67
N TYR A 12 9.24 -7.41 4.30
CA TYR A 12 8.86 -7.22 2.91
C TYR A 12 8.65 -5.76 2.58
N PHE A 13 9.06 -5.39 1.37
CA PHE A 13 8.94 -4.05 0.84
C PHE A 13 8.29 -4.11 -0.54
N PHE A 14 7.24 -3.34 -0.73
CA PHE A 14 6.51 -3.26 -1.99
C PHE A 14 6.25 -1.80 -2.33
N HIS A 15 6.60 -1.41 -3.55
CA HIS A 15 6.13 -0.14 -4.10
C HIS A 15 4.83 -0.37 -4.85
N GLY A 16 3.93 0.59 -4.85
CA GLY A 16 2.65 0.45 -5.53
C GLY A 16 1.89 1.75 -5.66
N GLU A 17 0.71 1.63 -6.25
CA GLU A 17 -0.28 2.70 -6.29
C GLU A 17 -1.48 2.29 -5.45
N PHE A 18 -2.00 3.23 -4.67
CA PHE A 18 -3.06 3.02 -3.69
C PHE A 18 -4.16 4.05 -3.85
N TRP A 19 -5.38 3.67 -3.48
CA TRP A 19 -6.57 4.51 -3.58
C TRP A 19 -7.65 4.00 -2.60
N HIS A 20 -8.62 4.86 -2.28
CA HIS A 20 -9.65 4.54 -1.28
C HIS A 20 -10.92 3.89 -1.88
N GLN A 21 -11.30 4.23 -3.11
CA GLN A 21 -12.56 3.79 -3.72
C GLN A 21 -12.32 2.82 -4.87
N LEU A 22 -12.91 1.62 -4.80
CA LEU A 22 -12.72 0.60 -5.86
C LEU A 22 -13.19 1.06 -7.25
N ASP A 23 -14.24 1.89 -7.28
CA ASP A 23 -14.93 2.34 -8.49
C ASP A 23 -14.54 3.75 -8.95
N ASP A 24 -13.70 4.46 -8.19
CA ASP A 24 -13.23 5.80 -8.55
C ASP A 24 -11.70 5.85 -8.52
N ASN A 25 -11.10 6.25 -9.63
CA ASN A 25 -9.65 6.43 -9.76
C ASN A 25 -9.16 7.73 -9.11
N LYS A 26 -10.05 8.56 -8.55
CA LYS A 26 -9.67 9.76 -7.81
C LYS A 26 -8.94 9.42 -6.53
N GLY A 27 -7.91 10.19 -6.23
CA GLY A 27 -7.15 9.99 -5.01
C GLY A 27 -6.16 8.84 -5.10
N ARG A 28 -5.71 8.51 -6.31
CA ARG A 28 -4.67 7.51 -6.53
C ARG A 28 -3.32 8.14 -6.23
N PHE A 29 -2.54 7.50 -5.38
CA PHE A 29 -1.22 7.99 -4.97
C PHE A 29 -0.20 6.86 -4.96
N SER A 30 1.06 7.23 -5.21
CA SER A 30 2.17 6.29 -5.08
C SER A 30 2.58 6.17 -3.61
N ALA A 31 2.75 4.94 -3.16
CA ALA A 31 3.23 4.66 -1.82
C ALA A 31 4.12 3.41 -1.80
N ARG A 32 4.80 3.24 -0.68
CA ARG A 32 5.54 2.04 -0.33
C ARG A 32 4.88 1.39 0.88
N ILE A 33 4.61 0.10 0.77
CA ILE A 33 4.23 -0.74 1.91
C ILE A 33 5.46 -1.48 2.40
N GLU A 34 5.68 -1.38 3.70
CA GLU A 34 6.65 -2.16 4.43
C GLU A 34 5.92 -3.04 5.45
N TYR A 35 6.30 -4.31 5.50
CA TYR A 35 5.89 -5.21 6.56
C TYR A 35 7.12 -5.64 7.36
N SER A 36 7.06 -5.50 8.68
CA SER A 36 8.01 -6.13 9.61
C SER A 36 7.28 -6.79 10.77
N PRO A 37 7.82 -7.89 11.33
CA PRO A 37 7.23 -8.53 12.51
C PRO A 37 7.19 -7.61 13.74
N TYR A 38 8.09 -6.63 13.81
CA TYR A 38 8.27 -5.75 14.96
C TYR A 38 7.40 -4.49 14.90
N HIS A 39 7.22 -3.93 13.70
CA HIS A 39 6.47 -2.68 13.51
C HIS A 39 5.12 -2.87 12.81
N GLY A 40 4.81 -4.09 12.37
CA GLY A 40 3.60 -4.39 11.63
C GLY A 40 3.67 -3.87 10.19
N LEU A 41 2.54 -3.35 9.71
CA LEU A 41 2.39 -2.81 8.36
C LEU A 41 2.54 -1.29 8.39
N ILE A 42 3.50 -0.77 7.63
CA ILE A 42 3.77 0.67 7.49
C ILE A 42 3.49 1.07 6.03
N LEU A 43 2.80 2.19 5.85
CA LEU A 43 2.55 2.80 4.55
C LEU A 43 3.26 4.16 4.48
N ASP A 44 4.31 4.22 3.67
CA ASP A 44 5.04 5.45 3.38
C ASP A 44 4.51 6.08 2.08
N TYR A 45 4.00 7.30 2.14
CA TYR A 45 3.51 8.04 0.98
C TYR A 45 3.87 9.52 1.05
N CYS A 46 3.93 10.17 -0.12
CA CYS A 46 4.24 11.59 -0.21
C CYS A 46 2.96 12.43 -0.13
N ILE A 47 2.82 13.21 0.94
CA ILE A 47 1.68 14.11 1.14
C ILE A 47 1.64 15.30 0.17
N SER A 48 2.76 15.59 -0.50
CA SER A 48 2.84 16.66 -1.50
C SER A 48 2.08 16.32 -2.78
N ASP A 49 1.79 15.03 -3.00
CA ASP A 49 0.91 14.55 -4.06
C ASP A 49 -0.53 14.58 -3.49
N SER A 50 -1.18 15.75 -3.65
CA SER A 50 -2.35 16.24 -2.90
C SER A 50 -3.65 15.44 -3.04
N GLU A 51 -3.60 14.29 -3.70
CA GLU A 51 -4.71 13.38 -3.98
C GLU A 51 -4.86 12.30 -2.88
N SER A 52 -3.87 12.12 -1.99
CA SER A 52 -3.93 11.11 -0.93
C SER A 52 -5.02 11.39 0.13
N PRO A 53 -5.84 10.39 0.52
CA PRO A 53 -6.86 10.55 1.54
C PRO A 53 -6.22 10.73 2.92
N ARG A 54 -6.68 11.72 3.69
CA ARG A 54 -6.18 11.96 5.06
C ARG A 54 -6.67 10.93 6.09
N THR A 55 -7.81 10.28 5.81
CA THR A 55 -8.44 9.28 6.66
C THR A 55 -9.12 8.25 5.77
N CYS A 56 -8.90 6.97 6.03
CA CYS A 56 -9.56 5.87 5.33
C CYS A 56 -9.53 4.61 6.19
N GLU A 57 -10.62 3.82 6.16
CA GLU A 57 -10.65 2.50 6.83
C GLU A 57 -9.95 1.43 5.99
N ILE A 58 -10.05 1.54 4.67
CA ILE A 58 -9.51 0.57 3.71
C ILE A 58 -8.80 1.33 2.59
N LEU A 59 -7.62 0.83 2.21
CA LEU A 59 -6.91 1.20 1.00
C LEU A 59 -6.82 -0.02 0.08
N TYR A 60 -7.20 0.20 -1.16
CA TYR A 60 -6.95 -0.73 -2.25
C TYR A 60 -5.65 -0.32 -2.91
N GLY A 61 -4.90 -1.28 -3.42
CA GLY A 61 -3.68 -0.97 -4.13
C GLY A 61 -3.20 -2.10 -5.02
N VAL A 62 -2.45 -1.70 -6.03
CA VAL A 62 -1.70 -2.62 -6.89
C VAL A 62 -0.24 -2.48 -6.53
N LEU A 63 0.33 -3.59 -6.06
CA LEU A 63 1.74 -3.69 -5.74
C LEU A 63 2.53 -3.99 -7.01
N ASN A 64 3.61 -3.27 -7.21
CA ASN A 64 4.64 -3.62 -8.16
C ASN A 64 5.52 -4.72 -7.54
N THR A 65 5.34 -5.95 -8.00
CA THR A 65 6.09 -7.12 -7.51
C THR A 65 7.32 -7.47 -8.35
N GLY A 66 7.67 -6.62 -9.32
CA GLY A 66 8.62 -6.97 -10.40
C GLY A 66 7.98 -7.85 -11.47
#